data_AF-A0A2X4T1R9-F1
#
_entry.id   AF-A0A2X4T1R9-F1
#
_cell.length_a   1.000
_cell.length_b   1.000
_cell.length_c   1.000
_cell.angle_alpha   90.00
_cell.angle_beta   90.00
_cell.angle_gamma   90.00
#
_symmetry.space_group_name_H-M   'P 1'
#
loop_
_entity.id
_entity.type
_entity.pdbx_description
1 polymer ?
#
loop_
_entity_poly.entity_id
_entity_poly.type
_entity_poly.pdbx_seq_one_letter_code
_entity_poly.pdbx_strand_id
1 'polypeptide(L)'
;MAQEPSHQIKTELGTPQKAAIGKLAASLVQPESCIYLDAGTTTLAIARQLVTMNKLTVVTNDFVIADYLMDNSGRTIIHTGGRYVGKSGRASVKPQRRFCVG
;
A
#
# COMPACT_ATOMS: atom_id res chain seq x y z
N MET A 1 -37.91 14.23 10.79
CA MET A 1 -36.44 14.41 10.68
C MET A 1 -35.82 13.03 10.61
N ALA A 2 -35.61 12.51 9.40
CA ALA A 2 -35.04 11.18 9.20
C ALA A 2 -33.51 11.33 9.23
N GLN A 3 -32.90 10.71 10.23
CA GLN A 3 -31.45 10.74 10.46
C GLN A 3 -30.77 9.80 9.46
N GLU A 4 -29.85 10.34 8.67
CA GLU A 4 -29.01 9.56 7.75
C GLU A 4 -28.18 8.55 8.57
N PRO A 5 -28.25 7.23 8.29
CA PRO A 5 -27.39 6.28 8.96
C PRO A 5 -25.96 6.43 8.42
N SER A 6 -25.13 7.11 9.22
CA SER A 6 -23.68 6.96 9.35
C SER A 6 -22.95 6.41 8.12
N HIS A 7 -22.56 7.33 7.22
CA HIS A 7 -21.70 7.10 6.06
C HIS A 7 -20.27 6.61 6.41
N GLN A 8 -19.97 6.42 7.71
CA GLN A 8 -18.62 6.21 8.24
C GLN A 8 -18.23 4.74 8.48
N ILE A 9 -19.16 3.79 8.42
CA ILE A 9 -18.84 2.37 8.70
C ILE A 9 -18.63 1.53 7.42
N LYS A 10 -19.04 2.02 6.24
CA LYS A 10 -18.98 1.23 4.99
C LYS A 10 -17.76 1.49 4.10
N THR A 11 -16.94 2.49 4.42
CA THR A 11 -15.82 2.89 3.54
C THR A 11 -14.49 2.24 3.94
N GLU A 12 -14.39 1.72 5.16
CA GLU A 12 -13.12 1.16 5.66
C GLU A 12 -12.94 -0.32 5.38
N LEU A 13 -13.94 -1.03 4.87
CA LEU A 13 -13.75 -2.31 4.19
C LEU A 13 -13.96 -2.01 2.71
N GLY A 14 -12.87 -1.73 1.98
CA GLY A 14 -12.92 -1.64 0.53
C GLY A 14 -13.76 -2.80 0.02
N THR A 15 -14.77 -2.48 -0.80
CA THR A 15 -15.93 -3.33 -1.15
C THR A 15 -15.61 -4.84 -1.14
N PRO A 16 -16.54 -5.74 -0.78
CA PRO A 16 -16.26 -7.17 -0.65
C PRO A 16 -15.47 -7.78 -1.83
N GLN A 17 -15.67 -7.24 -3.04
CA GLN A 17 -14.87 -7.53 -4.23
C GLN A 17 -13.37 -7.17 -4.08
N LYS A 18 -13.03 -5.96 -3.61
CA LYS A 18 -11.65 -5.54 -3.33
C LYS A 18 -11.01 -6.37 -2.24
N ALA A 19 -11.76 -6.74 -1.20
CA ALA A 19 -11.27 -7.66 -0.17
C ALA A 19 -10.96 -9.06 -0.75
N ALA A 20 -11.82 -9.58 -1.64
CA ALA A 20 -11.56 -10.84 -2.35
C ALA A 20 -10.32 -10.75 -3.26
N ILE A 21 -10.16 -9.66 -4.00
CA ILE A 21 -8.94 -9.38 -4.78
C ILE A 21 -7.71 -9.35 -3.87
N GLY A 22 -7.81 -8.68 -2.72
CA GLY A 22 -6.73 -8.61 -1.72
C GLY A 22 -6.29 -10.01 -1.26
N LYS A 23 -7.25 -10.87 -0.92
CA LYS A 23 -6.97 -12.25 -0.47
C LYS A 23 -6.33 -13.09 -1.57
N LEU A 24 -6.87 -13.01 -2.79
CA LEU A 24 -6.32 -13.73 -3.93
C LEU A 24 -4.90 -13.25 -4.24
N ALA A 25 -4.69 -11.94 -4.32
CA ALA A 25 -3.37 -11.35 -4.57
C ALA A 25 -2.36 -11.79 -3.49
N ALA A 26 -2.73 -11.72 -2.22
CA ALA A 26 -1.88 -12.20 -1.12
C ALA A 26 -1.55 -13.69 -1.29
N SER A 27 -2.50 -14.55 -1.68
CA SER A 27 -2.22 -15.98 -1.87
C SER A 27 -1.20 -16.30 -2.98
N LEU A 28 -0.94 -15.37 -3.88
CA LEU A 28 0.04 -15.50 -4.95
C LEU A 28 1.43 -14.99 -4.54
N VAL A 29 1.54 -14.27 -3.43
CA VAL A 29 2.80 -13.71 -2.94
C VAL A 29 3.58 -14.77 -2.17
N GLN A 30 4.84 -14.95 -2.56
CA GLN A 30 5.75 -15.86 -1.87
C GLN A 30 6.42 -15.15 -0.68
N PRO A 31 6.73 -15.87 0.41
CA PRO A 31 7.59 -15.35 1.47
C PRO A 31 8.94 -14.88 0.91
N GLU A 32 9.58 -13.91 1.58
CA GLU A 32 10.92 -13.40 1.20
C GLU A 32 10.99 -12.75 -0.19
N SER A 33 9.83 -12.46 -0.80
CA SER A 33 9.74 -11.75 -2.07
C SER A 33 9.71 -10.22 -1.92
N CYS A 34 9.89 -9.53 -3.03
CA CYS A 34 9.73 -8.09 -3.15
C CYS A 34 8.58 -7.79 -4.11
N ILE A 35 7.62 -6.98 -3.68
CA ILE A 35 6.43 -6.64 -4.48
C ILE A 35 6.31 -5.13 -4.63
N TYR A 36 5.73 -4.68 -5.75
CA TYR A 36 5.38 -3.27 -5.97
C TYR A 36 3.87 -3.08 -5.81
N LEU A 37 3.47 -2.11 -5.00
CA LEU A 37 2.09 -1.70 -4.76
C LEU A 37 1.90 -0.25 -5.22
N ASP A 38 1.10 -0.05 -6.26
CA ASP A 38 0.74 1.28 -6.76
C ASP A 38 -0.33 1.97 -5.90
N ALA A 39 -0.57 3.25 -6.13
CA ALA A 39 -1.60 4.02 -5.46
C ALA A 39 -3.02 3.48 -5.70
N GLY A 40 -3.86 3.54 -4.67
CA GLY A 40 -5.30 3.32 -4.80
C GLY A 40 -5.93 2.37 -3.79
N THR A 41 -7.27 2.45 -3.73
CA THR A 41 -8.07 1.74 -2.71
C THR A 41 -8.11 0.22 -2.87
N THR A 42 -7.89 -0.30 -4.08
CA THR A 42 -7.75 -1.75 -4.30
C THR A 42 -6.41 -2.25 -3.79
N THR A 43 -5.33 -1.50 -4.05
CA THR A 43 -4.00 -1.85 -3.57
C THR A 43 -3.91 -1.75 -2.05
N LEU A 44 -4.61 -0.79 -1.43
CA LEU A 44 -4.77 -0.75 0.03
C LEU A 44 -5.44 -2.02 0.58
N ALA A 45 -6.42 -2.58 -0.13
CA ALA A 45 -7.05 -3.85 0.26
C ALA A 45 -6.06 -5.04 0.17
N ILE A 46 -5.13 -5.01 -0.80
CA ILE A 46 -4.02 -5.99 -0.89
C ILE A 46 -3.06 -5.78 0.29
N ALA A 47 -2.61 -4.55 0.53
CA ALA A 47 -1.70 -4.21 1.63
C ALA A 47 -2.20 -4.72 2.99
N ARG A 48 -3.52 -4.58 3.25
CA ARG A 48 -4.21 -5.13 4.43
C ARG A 48 -4.13 -6.64 4.59
N GLN A 49 -4.05 -7.41 3.50
CA GLN A 49 -3.87 -8.86 3.60
C GLN A 49 -2.41 -9.25 3.78
N LEU A 50 -1.49 -8.44 3.27
CA LEU A 50 -0.06 -8.69 3.37
C LEU A 50 0.52 -8.40 4.75
N VAL A 51 -0.21 -7.71 5.63
CA VAL A 51 0.23 -7.41 7.00
C VAL A 51 0.54 -8.66 7.84
N THR A 52 0.07 -9.83 7.42
CA THR A 52 0.29 -11.11 8.11
C THR A 52 1.46 -11.93 7.55
N MET A 53 2.04 -11.57 6.39
CA MET A 53 3.11 -12.31 5.72
C MET A 53 4.52 -11.95 6.18
N ASN A 54 5.23 -12.80 6.90
CA ASN A 54 6.56 -12.44 7.40
C ASN A 54 7.58 -12.27 6.27
N LYS A 55 8.56 -11.38 6.50
CA LYS A 55 9.71 -11.16 5.61
C LYS A 55 9.30 -10.80 4.17
N LEU A 56 8.48 -9.77 4.00
CA LEU A 56 8.09 -9.26 2.68
C LEU A 56 8.67 -7.85 2.52
N THR A 57 9.26 -7.54 1.36
CA THR A 57 9.65 -6.17 1.00
C THR A 57 8.57 -5.56 0.12
N VAL A 58 8.05 -4.40 0.52
CA VAL A 58 7.01 -3.69 -0.25
C VAL A 58 7.57 -2.39 -0.79
N VAL A 59 7.46 -2.21 -2.09
CA VAL A 59 7.77 -0.97 -2.79
C VAL A 59 6.47 -0.25 -3.12
N THR A 60 6.31 1.02 -2.77
CA THR A 60 5.09 1.78 -3.10
C THR A 60 5.37 3.25 -3.35
N ASN A 61 4.62 3.89 -4.24
CA ASN A 61 4.63 5.34 -4.47
C ASN A 61 3.55 6.08 -3.68
N ASP A 62 2.75 5.38 -2.86
CA ASP A 62 1.60 5.94 -2.14
C ASP A 62 1.88 6.01 -0.63
N PHE A 63 1.73 7.20 -0.05
CA PHE A 63 1.96 7.42 1.38
C PHE A 63 0.93 6.72 2.27
N VAL A 64 -0.34 6.63 1.84
CA VAL A 64 -1.39 5.95 2.62
C VAL A 64 -1.07 4.46 2.76
N ILE A 65 -0.57 3.84 1.69
CA ILE A 65 -0.15 2.43 1.73
C ILE A 65 1.11 2.27 2.58
N ALA A 66 2.08 3.16 2.44
CA ALA A 66 3.32 3.13 3.21
C ALA A 66 3.03 3.26 4.71
N ASP A 67 2.26 4.27 5.12
CA ASP A 67 1.88 4.52 6.51
C ASP A 67 1.11 3.34 7.09
N TYR A 68 0.13 2.83 6.35
CA TYR A 68 -0.63 1.66 6.77
C TYR A 68 0.27 0.45 7.03
N LEU A 69 1.23 0.17 6.14
CA LEU A 69 2.17 -0.94 6.32
C LEU A 69 3.17 -0.68 7.44
N MET A 70 3.60 0.56 7.68
CA MET A 70 4.49 0.89 8.80
C MET A 70 3.79 0.66 10.15
N ASP A 71 2.55 1.11 10.28
CA ASP A 71 1.78 1.00 11.52
C ASP A 71 1.40 -0.45 11.85
N ASN A 72 1.18 -1.26 10.82
CA ASN A 72 0.65 -2.61 10.96
C ASN A 72 1.71 -3.69 10.71
N SER A 73 2.98 -3.33 10.46
CA SER A 73 4.03 -4.32 10.24
C SER A 73 5.48 -3.92 10.47
N GLY A 74 6.28 -4.89 10.93
CA GLY A 74 7.75 -4.79 10.98
C GLY A 74 8.45 -5.11 9.66
N ARG A 75 7.88 -4.74 8.51
CA ARG A 75 8.41 -5.07 7.17
C ARG A 75 9.30 -3.98 6.60
N THR A 76 10.13 -4.37 5.63
CA THR A 76 10.91 -3.41 4.84
C THR A 76 10.00 -2.73 3.83
N ILE A 77 9.88 -1.41 3.93
CA ILE A 77 9.06 -0.58 3.05
C ILE A 77 9.99 0.37 2.28
N ILE A 78 9.87 0.36 0.96
CA ILE A 78 10.60 1.25 0.05
C ILE A 78 9.58 2.18 -0.58
N HIS A 79 9.51 3.42 -0.12
CA HIS A 79 8.61 4.39 -0.71
C HIS A 79 9.25 5.08 -1.91
N THR A 80 8.86 4.72 -3.14
CA THR A 80 9.39 5.33 -4.36
C THR A 80 8.75 6.70 -4.61
N GLY A 81 9.12 7.66 -3.78
CA GLY A 81 8.87 9.08 -4.06
C GLY A 81 9.66 9.55 -5.28
N GLY A 82 9.30 10.71 -5.81
CA GLY A 82 10.01 11.33 -6.94
C GLY A 82 9.60 12.79 -7.14
N ARG A 83 10.50 13.58 -7.76
CA ARG A 83 10.18 14.95 -8.18
C ARG A 83 9.65 14.90 -9.62
N TYR A 84 8.37 15.24 -9.80
CA TYR A 84 7.80 15.39 -11.14
C TYR A 84 8.30 16.70 -11.77
N VAL A 85 8.99 16.61 -12.91
CA VAL A 85 9.48 17.78 -13.66
C VAL A 85 8.96 17.73 -15.09
N GLY A 86 7.83 18.39 -15.34
CA GLY A 86 7.37 18.77 -16.69
C GLY A 86 6.72 17.68 -17.57
N LYS A 87 6.05 18.15 -18.64
CA LYS A 87 5.09 17.44 -19.51
C LYS A 87 5.63 16.26 -20.36
N SER A 88 6.79 15.69 -20.05
CA SER A 88 7.40 14.60 -20.82
C SER A 88 7.51 13.28 -20.04
N GLY A 89 6.62 13.03 -19.08
CA GLY A 89 6.37 11.70 -18.50
C GLY A 89 7.56 11.00 -17.83
N ARG A 90 8.60 11.72 -17.41
CA ARG A 90 9.77 11.13 -16.73
C ARG A 90 9.72 11.42 -15.24
N ALA A 91 9.36 10.41 -14.46
CA ALA A 91 9.64 10.39 -13.03
C ALA A 91 11.09 9.91 -12.82
N SER A 92 11.89 10.66 -12.07
CA SER A 92 13.23 10.21 -11.67
C SER A 92 13.17 9.79 -10.20
N VAL A 93 13.26 8.48 -9.96
CA VAL A 93 13.49 7.94 -8.62
C VAL A 93 15.00 7.91 -8.41
N LYS A 94 15.52 8.77 -7.53
CA LYS A 94 16.92 8.66 -7.11
C LYS A 94 17.08 7.42 -6.23
N PRO A 95 18.25 6.74 -6.23
CA PRO A 95 18.49 5.65 -5.29
C PRO A 95 18.25 6.15 -3.86
N GLN A 96 17.30 5.53 -3.15
CA GLN A 96 17.12 5.79 -1.72
C GLN A 96 18.35 5.27 -0.99
N ARG A 97 19.29 6.17 -0.73
CA ARG A 97 20.31 5.93 0.29
C ARG A 97 19.54 5.77 1.60
N ARG A 98 19.54 4.54 2.12
CA ARG A 98 19.16 4.11 3.48
C ARG A 98 18.68 5.28 4.34
N PHE A 99 17.36 5.48 4.39
CA PHE A 99 16.74 6.47 5.27
C PHE A 99 16.79 5.92 6.70
N CYS A 100 17.96 6.01 7.34
CA CYS A 100 18.06 5.95 8.79
C CYS A 100 17.65 7.33 9.30
N VAL A 101 16.40 7.46 9.74
CA VAL A 101 16.01 8.52 10.67
C VAL A 101 16.50 8.10 12.05
N GLY A 102 17.24 9.00 12.70
CA GLY A 102 17.82 8.82 14.03
C GLY A 102 16.83 9.06 15.16
#